data_AF-A0A3B8LUY7-F1
#
_entry.id   AF-A0A3B8LUY7-F1
#
_cell.length_a   1.000
_cell.length_b   1.000
_cell.length_c   1.000
_cell.angle_alpha   90.00
_cell.angle_beta   90.00
_cell.angle_gamma   90.00
#
_symmetry.space_group_name_H-M   'P 1'
#
loop_
_entity.id
_entity.type
_entity.pdbx_description
1 polymer ?
#
loop_
_entity_poly.entity_id
_entity_poly.type
_entity_poly.pdbx_seq_one_letter_code
_entity_poly.pdbx_strand_id
1 'polypeptide(L)'
;LKGTINACTPNYVDNAELSKELAAALGRPNLFWVPSFVMKLLLGERAIIVLGGQKVIPRRLQEVEYSFKFPTLREALQDLYNK
;
A
#
# COMPACT_ATOMS: atom_id res chain seq x y z
N LEU A 1 -13.17 1.75 -21.19
CA LEU A 1 -13.49 1.34 -19.80
C LEU A 1 -14.89 1.82 -19.44
N LYS A 2 -15.80 0.93 -18.99
CA LYS A 2 -17.13 1.28 -18.47
C LYS A 2 -17.41 0.45 -17.20
N GLY A 3 -18.15 1.00 -16.24
CA GLY A 3 -18.47 0.34 -14.95
C GLY A 3 -17.43 0.53 -13.86
N THR A 4 -17.53 -0.24 -12.77
CA THR A 4 -16.64 -0.12 -11.59
C THR A 4 -15.20 -0.51 -11.91
N ILE A 5 -14.25 0.31 -11.48
CA ILE A 5 -12.80 0.08 -11.69
C ILE A 5 -12.11 0.07 -10.33
N ASN A 6 -11.27 -0.95 -10.11
CA ASN A 6 -10.36 -0.97 -8.98
C ASN A 6 -9.12 -0.13 -9.34
N ALA A 7 -8.99 1.04 -8.73
CA ALA A 7 -7.86 1.95 -8.92
C ALA A 7 -6.68 1.53 -8.03
N CYS A 8 -6.14 0.34 -8.27
CA CYS A 8 -4.93 -0.17 -7.60
C CYS A 8 -3.93 -0.68 -8.64
N THR A 9 -2.67 -0.83 -8.24
CA THR A 9 -1.63 -1.46 -9.07
C THR A 9 -1.81 -2.98 -9.04
N PRO A 10 -1.29 -3.72 -10.05
CA PRO A 10 -1.38 -5.19 -10.05
C PRO A 10 -0.47 -5.84 -8.99
N ASN A 11 0.57 -5.13 -8.54
CA ASN A 11 1.52 -5.60 -7.53
C ASN A 11 1.02 -5.23 -6.13
N TYR A 12 0.28 -6.15 -5.53
CA TYR A 12 -0.16 -6.03 -4.14
C TYR A 12 1.03 -6.09 -3.18
N VAL A 13 0.98 -5.24 -2.15
CA VAL A 13 1.90 -5.25 -1.01
C VAL A 13 1.07 -5.25 0.28
N ASP A 14 1.58 -5.91 1.32
CA ASP A 14 0.97 -5.82 2.65
C ASP A 14 1.57 -4.64 3.46
N ASN A 15 1.06 -4.44 4.68
CA ASN A 15 1.52 -3.34 5.54
C ASN A 15 2.99 -3.49 5.99
N ALA A 16 3.49 -4.72 6.13
CA ALA A 16 4.88 -4.96 6.53
C ALA A 16 5.84 -4.58 5.40
N GLU A 17 5.52 -4.97 4.17
CA GLU A 17 6.26 -4.58 2.97
C GLU A 17 6.18 -3.08 2.72
N LEU A 18 4.99 -2.47 2.85
CA LEU A 18 4.82 -1.02 2.76
C LEU A 18 5.72 -0.27 3.75
N SER A 19 5.70 -0.68 5.01
CA SER A 19 6.51 -0.06 6.07
C SER A 19 8.01 -0.19 5.80
N LYS A 20 8.44 -1.34 5.29
CA LYS A 20 9.83 -1.61 4.93
C LYS A 20 10.31 -0.74 3.76
N GLU A 21 9.57 -0.72 2.65
CA GLU A 21 9.94 0.07 1.47
C GLU A 21 9.89 1.57 1.77
N LEU A 22 8.91 2.03 2.56
CA LEU A 22 8.83 3.42 3.01
C LEU A 22 10.04 3.81 3.85
N ALA A 23 10.43 2.97 4.81
CA ALA A 23 11.61 3.22 5.65
C ALA A 23 12.89 3.28 4.80
N ALA A 24 13.04 2.38 3.82
CA ALA A 24 14.16 2.40 2.87
C ALA A 24 14.17 3.69 2.03
N ALA A 25 13.02 4.09 1.47
CA ALA A 25 12.86 5.33 0.71
C ALA A 25 13.16 6.57 1.57
N LEU A 26 12.92 6.54 2.87
CA LEU A 26 13.28 7.62 3.79
C LEU A 26 14.72 7.51 4.33
N GLY A 27 15.43 6.42 4.10
CA GLY A 27 16.75 6.17 4.68
C GLY A 27 16.71 5.97 6.21
N ARG A 28 15.63 5.39 6.73
CA ARG A 28 15.39 5.15 8.16
C ARG A 28 15.24 3.66 8.45
N PRO A 29 15.57 3.20 9.67
CA PRO A 29 15.39 1.81 10.05
C PRO A 29 13.92 1.48 10.35
N ASN A 30 13.49 0.25 10.09
CA ASN A 30 12.14 -0.28 10.39
C ASN A 30 12.23 -1.41 11.43
N LEU A 31 12.38 -1.04 12.71
CA LEU A 31 12.75 -2.00 13.78
C LEU A 31 11.58 -2.40 14.69
N PHE A 32 10.54 -1.58 14.76
CA PHE A 32 9.45 -1.74 15.72
C PHE A 32 8.12 -1.90 14.99
N TRP A 33 7.27 -2.79 15.51
CA TRP A 33 5.87 -2.91 15.10
C TRP A 33 4.95 -2.44 16.22
N VAL A 34 3.77 -1.94 15.84
CA VAL A 34 2.73 -1.58 16.81
C VAL A 34 1.75 -2.75 16.95
N PRO A 35 1.61 -3.35 18.14
CA PRO A 35 0.65 -4.42 18.35
C PRO A 35 -0.80 -3.97 18.11
N SER A 36 -1.65 -4.90 17.65
CA SER A 36 -3.04 -4.60 17.31
C SER A 36 -3.87 -4.08 18.49
N PHE A 37 -3.59 -4.53 19.71
CA PHE A 37 -4.31 -4.04 20.91
C PHE A 37 -3.98 -2.58 21.22
N VAL A 38 -2.75 -2.13 20.96
CA VAL A 38 -2.35 -0.73 21.12
C VAL A 38 -3.12 0.13 20.12
N MET A 39 -3.21 -0.31 18.86
CA MET A 39 -4.02 0.39 17.85
C MET A 39 -5.50 0.45 18.24
N LYS A 40 -6.07 -0.65 18.76
CA LYS A 40 -7.46 -0.69 19.25
C LYS A 40 -7.68 0.23 20.45
N LEU A 41 -6.71 0.35 21.36
CA LEU A 41 -6.79 1.26 22.51
C LEU A 41 -6.79 2.73 22.06
N LEU A 42 -5.94 3.09 21.09
CA LEU A 42 -5.80 4.47 20.62
C LEU A 42 -6.92 4.90 19.66
N LEU A 43 -7.38 4.01 18.78
CA LEU A 43 -8.32 4.33 17.69
C LEU A 43 -9.73 3.77 17.92
N GLY A 44 -9.95 2.96 18.95
CA GLY A 44 -11.21 2.28 19.21
C GLY A 44 -11.65 1.41 18.02
N GLU A 45 -12.92 1.52 17.65
CA GLU A 45 -13.50 0.79 16.50
C GLU A 45 -12.84 1.16 15.16
N ARG A 46 -12.28 2.37 15.03
CA ARG A 46 -11.64 2.84 13.79
C ARG A 46 -10.30 2.14 13.52
N ALA A 47 -9.77 1.41 14.50
CA ALA A 47 -8.57 0.58 14.31
C ALA A 47 -8.73 -0.41 13.15
N ILE A 48 -9.97 -0.79 12.78
CA ILE A 48 -10.25 -1.66 11.63
C ILE A 48 -9.71 -1.10 10.30
N ILE A 49 -9.62 0.22 10.15
CA ILE A 49 -9.12 0.84 8.91
C ILE A 49 -7.61 0.61 8.78
N VAL A 50 -6.88 0.64 9.90
CA VAL A 50 -5.42 0.48 9.93
C VAL A 50 -5.02 -1.00 10.01
N LEU A 51 -5.76 -1.79 10.79
CA LEU A 51 -5.49 -3.22 11.00
C LEU A 51 -6.09 -4.10 9.90
N GLY A 52 -7.11 -3.60 9.20
CA GLY A 52 -7.71 -4.26 8.06
C GLY A 52 -6.88 -4.06 6.78
N GLY A 53 -7.08 -4.94 5.82
CA GLY A 53 -6.47 -4.85 4.51
C GLY A 53 -7.32 -5.60 3.49
N GLN A 54 -7.25 -5.16 2.24
CA GLN A 54 -7.95 -5.81 1.13
C GLN A 54 -6.94 -6.08 0.01
N LYS A 55 -6.86 -7.33 -0.42
CA LYS A 55 -6.13 -7.70 -1.63
C LYS A 55 -7.00 -7.44 -2.86
N VAL A 56 -6.89 -6.23 -3.40
CA VAL A 56 -7.68 -5.78 -4.55
C VAL A 56 -6.87 -5.95 -5.85
N ILE A 57 -7.51 -6.50 -6.90
CA ILE A 57 -6.86 -6.76 -8.19
C ILE A 57 -7.49 -5.86 -9.26
N PRO A 58 -6.71 -5.11 -10.06
CA PRO A 58 -7.20 -4.20 -11.08
C PRO A 58 -7.51 -4.90 -12.41
N ARG A 59 -8.32 -5.96 -12.38
CA ARG A 59 -8.56 -6.86 -13.54
C ARG A 59 -8.93 -6.09 -14.82
N ARG A 60 -9.86 -5.14 -14.73
CA ARG A 60 -10.30 -4.34 -15.90
C ARG A 60 -9.20 -3.45 -16.47
N LEU A 61 -8.28 -2.95 -15.65
CA LEU A 61 -7.14 -2.17 -16.12
C LEU A 61 -6.11 -3.08 -16.80
N GLN A 62 -5.93 -4.30 -16.30
CA GLN A 62 -5.06 -5.30 -16.93
C GLN A 62 -5.62 -5.78 -18.28
N GLU A 63 -6.94 -6.00 -18.38
CA GLU A 63 -7.61 -6.42 -19.62
C GLU A 63 -7.48 -5.40 -20.76
N VAL A 64 -7.34 -4.12 -20.44
CA VAL A 64 -7.15 -3.05 -21.42
C VAL A 64 -5.68 -2.62 -21.55
N GLU A 65 -4.76 -3.43 -21.02
CA GLU A 65 -3.32 -3.19 -21.05
C GLU A 65 -2.94 -1.77 -20.57
N TYR A 66 -3.62 -1.29 -19.53
CA TYR A 66 -3.37 0.03 -18.97
C TYR A 66 -1.91 0.14 -18.51
N SER A 67 -1.23 1.18 -19.01
CA SER A 67 0.15 1.48 -18.63
C SER A 67 0.17 2.23 -17.30
N PHE A 68 0.54 1.53 -16.22
CA PHE A 68 0.71 2.12 -14.90
C PHE A 68 1.99 2.96 -14.87
N LYS A 69 1.91 4.22 -14.43
CA LYS A 69 3.09 5.07 -14.25
C LYS A 69 4.05 4.50 -13.19
N PHE A 70 3.49 3.93 -12.13
CA PHE A 70 4.22 3.29 -11.04
C PHE A 70 3.61 1.90 -10.76
N PRO A 71 3.99 0.86 -11.51
CA PRO A 71 3.52 -0.51 -11.28
C PRO A 71 3.94 -1.06 -9.91
N THR A 72 5.05 -0.58 -9.32
CA THR A 72 5.55 -1.05 -8.03
C THR A 72 5.55 0.06 -6.97
N LEU A 73 5.43 -0.32 -5.70
CA LEU A 73 5.51 0.61 -4.57
C LEU A 73 6.87 1.32 -4.55
N ARG A 74 7.96 0.59 -4.83
CA ARG A 74 9.33 1.11 -4.80
C ARG A 74 9.53 2.26 -5.79
N GLU A 75 9.06 2.10 -7.03
CA GLU A 75 9.12 3.16 -8.05
C GLU A 75 8.32 4.39 -7.62
N ALA A 76 7.12 4.20 -7.06
CA ALA A 76 6.30 5.30 -6.57
C ALA A 76 6.98 6.07 -5.42
N LEU A 77 7.63 5.36 -4.50
CA LEU A 77 8.34 5.98 -3.37
C LEU A 77 9.62 6.70 -3.80
N GLN A 78 10.35 6.15 -4.78
CA GLN A 78 11.53 6.80 -5.36
C GLN A 78 11.16 8.12 -6.03
N ASP A 79 10.11 8.13 -6.87
CA ASP A 79 9.59 9.35 -7.47
C ASP A 79 9.13 10.37 -6.42
N LEU A 80 8.35 9.93 -5.42
CA LEU A 80 7.80 10.82 -4.38
C LEU A 80 8.88 11.49 -3.52
N TYR A 81 9.96 10.78 -3.22
CA TYR A 81 11.05 11.29 -2.38
C TYR A 81 12.29 11.75 -3.16
N ASN A 82 12.19 11.86 -4.49
CA ASN A 82 13.27 12.24 -5.40
C ASN A 82 14.57 11.43 -5.17
N LYS A 83 14.45 10.10 -5.10
CA LYS A 83 15.57 9.17 -4.95
C LYS A 83 15.74 8.27 -6.16
#